data_AF-A0A7T2YS32-F1
#
_entry.id   AF-A0A7T2YS32-F1
#
_cell.length_a   1.000
_cell.length_b   1.000
_cell.length_c   1.000
_cell.angle_alpha   90.00
_cell.angle_beta   90.00
_cell.angle_gamma   90.00
#
_symmetry.space_group_name_H-M   'P 1'
#
loop_
_entity.id
_entity.type
_entity.pdbx_description
1 polymer ?
#
loop_
_entity_poly.entity_id
_entity_poly.type
_entity_poly.pdbx_seq_one_letter_code
_entity_poly.pdbx_strand_id
1 'polypeptide(L)'
;MSTEYLTREQLDKLYGPSFVEMALSDTGADFAELLAGIHAEVDAYVSKQVAMPPHPEAVAQCRPAAAKLVAAMLYVQAPPEAITAGAQEARKFLENVATGKVQLYVAPPSCPPEGGPCMPAFRFAFSSAPRILSDPPRRRV
;
A
#
# COMPACT_ATOMS: atom_id res chain seq x y z
N MET A 1 -9.76 -14.49 -6.11
CA MET A 1 -10.39 -13.17 -5.92
C MET A 1 -9.27 -12.19 -5.66
N SER A 2 -9.22 -11.08 -6.41
CA SER A 2 -8.20 -10.05 -6.21
C SER A 2 -8.46 -9.29 -4.91
N THR A 3 -7.40 -8.83 -4.26
CA THR A 3 -7.53 -8.07 -3.02
C THR A 3 -7.92 -6.63 -3.35
N GLU A 4 -8.95 -6.10 -2.69
CA GLU A 4 -9.30 -4.69 -2.82
C GLU A 4 -8.31 -3.84 -2.01
N TYR A 5 -7.34 -3.22 -2.72
CA TYR A 5 -6.38 -2.31 -2.11
C TYR A 5 -6.92 -0.90 -1.96
N LEU A 6 -7.82 -0.51 -2.87
CA LEU A 6 -8.34 0.84 -2.97
C LEU A 6 -9.80 0.86 -3.40
N THR A 7 -10.54 1.83 -2.88
CA THR A 7 -11.92 2.12 -3.29
C THR A 7 -11.99 3.50 -3.94
N ARG A 8 -13.06 3.74 -4.73
CA ARG A 8 -13.33 5.05 -5.34
C ARG A 8 -13.33 6.18 -4.31
N GLU A 9 -14.00 5.98 -3.18
CA GLU A 9 -14.06 6.96 -2.10
C GLU A 9 -12.69 7.33 -1.52
N GLN A 10 -11.75 6.38 -1.51
CA GLN A 10 -10.39 6.63 -1.04
C GLN A 10 -9.59 7.45 -2.05
N LEU A 11 -9.80 7.23 -3.36
CA LEU A 11 -9.22 8.07 -4.41
C LEU A 11 -9.78 9.49 -4.35
N ASP A 12 -11.09 9.62 -4.19
CA ASP A 12 -11.75 10.93 -4.12
C ASP A 12 -11.26 11.74 -2.91
N LYS A 13 -10.94 11.08 -1.79
CA LYS A 13 -10.33 11.73 -0.62
C LYS A 13 -8.87 12.15 -0.85
N LEU A 14 -8.12 11.40 -1.66
CA LEU A 14 -6.69 11.65 -1.90
C LEU A 14 -6.45 12.70 -2.99
N TYR A 15 -7.22 12.66 -4.07
CA TYR A 15 -7.02 13.48 -5.26
C TYR A 15 -8.18 14.43 -5.56
N GLY A 16 -9.30 14.31 -4.85
CA GLY A 16 -10.52 15.08 -5.06
C GLY A 16 -11.56 14.33 -5.90
N PRO A 17 -12.87 14.61 -5.71
CA PRO A 17 -13.96 13.88 -6.36
C PRO A 17 -13.99 14.06 -7.89
N SER A 18 -13.48 15.17 -8.39
CA SER A 18 -13.41 15.47 -9.83
C SER A 18 -12.27 14.74 -10.54
N PHE A 19 -11.30 14.18 -9.82
CA PHE A 19 -10.13 13.51 -10.41
C PHE A 19 -10.54 12.27 -11.21
N VAL A 20 -11.37 11.43 -10.61
CA VAL A 20 -11.86 10.19 -11.23
C VAL A 20 -12.82 10.51 -12.36
N GLU A 21 -13.70 11.50 -12.19
CA GLU A 21 -14.68 11.89 -13.21
C GLU A 21 -14.04 12.47 -14.47
N MET A 22 -13.07 13.39 -14.33
CA MET A 22 -12.35 13.98 -15.47
C MET A 22 -11.55 12.93 -16.24
N ALA A 23 -10.89 12.01 -15.53
CA ALA A 23 -10.09 10.99 -16.18
C ALA A 23 -10.94 9.95 -16.94
N LEU A 24 -12.13 9.62 -16.41
CA LEU A 24 -13.07 8.71 -17.06
C LEU A 24 -13.75 9.36 -18.28
N SER A 25 -14.03 10.67 -18.23
CA SER A 25 -14.57 11.38 -19.40
C SER A 25 -13.58 11.45 -20.56
N ASP A 26 -12.28 11.54 -20.25
CA ASP A 26 -11.24 11.68 -21.28
C ASP A 26 -10.81 10.35 -21.91
N THR A 27 -10.91 9.24 -21.17
CA THR A 27 -10.47 7.90 -21.64
C THR A 27 -11.61 7.00 -22.10
N GLY A 28 -12.85 7.22 -21.63
CA GLY A 28 -13.98 6.34 -21.90
C GLY A 28 -13.81 4.91 -21.35
N ALA A 29 -12.82 4.70 -20.48
CA ALA A 29 -12.50 3.40 -19.89
C ALA A 29 -13.44 3.09 -18.71
N ASP A 30 -13.73 1.80 -18.48
CA ASP A 30 -14.45 1.38 -17.28
C ASP A 30 -13.53 1.47 -16.06
N PHE A 31 -13.90 2.33 -15.11
CA PHE A 31 -13.16 2.53 -13.87
C PHE A 31 -13.00 1.23 -13.07
N ALA A 32 -14.03 0.37 -13.10
CA ALA A 32 -14.02 -0.89 -12.37
C ALA A 32 -12.96 -1.85 -12.95
N GLU A 33 -12.83 -1.89 -14.27
CA GLU A 33 -11.81 -2.70 -14.96
C GLU A 33 -10.40 -2.16 -14.68
N LEU A 34 -10.22 -0.84 -14.67
CA LEU A 34 -8.94 -0.21 -14.34
C LEU A 34 -8.50 -0.55 -12.92
N LEU A 35 -9.41 -0.43 -11.94
CA LEU A 35 -9.12 -0.81 -10.55
C LEU A 35 -8.83 -2.31 -10.43
N ALA A 36 -9.60 -3.16 -11.10
CA ALA A 36 -9.36 -4.60 -11.10
C ALA A 36 -7.97 -4.95 -11.67
N GLY A 37 -7.55 -4.28 -12.75
CA GLY A 37 -6.22 -4.43 -13.34
C GLY A 37 -5.11 -4.04 -12.37
N ILE A 38 -5.25 -2.89 -11.68
CA ILE A 38 -4.26 -2.45 -10.68
C ILE A 38 -4.24 -3.38 -9.47
N HIS A 39 -5.39 -3.83 -8.98
CA HIS A 39 -5.45 -4.78 -7.87
C HIS A 39 -4.74 -6.09 -8.22
N ALA A 40 -4.95 -6.61 -9.43
CA ALA A 40 -4.26 -7.79 -9.93
C ALA A 40 -2.75 -7.57 -10.09
N GLU A 41 -2.33 -6.40 -10.58
CA GLU A 41 -0.91 -6.04 -10.69
C GLU A 41 -0.25 -6.02 -9.30
N VAL A 42 -0.86 -5.36 -8.31
CA VAL A 42 -0.33 -5.31 -6.93
C VAL A 42 -0.31 -6.69 -6.29
N ASP A 43 -1.37 -7.48 -6.44
CA ASP A 43 -1.44 -8.87 -5.95
C ASP A 43 -0.29 -9.72 -6.52
N ALA A 44 0.10 -9.53 -7.79
CA ALA A 44 1.19 -10.28 -8.41
C ALA A 44 2.57 -9.99 -7.78
N TYR A 45 2.77 -8.79 -7.21
CA TYR A 45 3.99 -8.47 -6.46
C TYR A 45 3.89 -8.94 -4.99
N VAL A 46 2.74 -8.75 -4.35
CA VAL A 46 2.53 -9.09 -2.93
C VAL A 46 2.53 -10.59 -2.70
N SER A 47 1.94 -11.38 -3.62
CA SER A 47 1.86 -12.84 -3.54
C SER A 47 3.22 -13.55 -3.55
N LYS A 48 4.29 -12.86 -3.95
CA LYS A 48 5.66 -13.38 -3.87
C LYS A 48 6.23 -13.40 -2.45
N GLN A 49 5.65 -12.61 -1.54
CA GLN A 49 6.14 -12.44 -0.18
C GLN A 49 5.11 -12.85 0.88
N VAL A 50 3.82 -12.65 0.62
CA VAL A 50 2.74 -12.88 1.60
C VAL A 50 1.72 -13.86 1.02
N ALA A 51 1.17 -14.73 1.86
CA ALA A 51 0.07 -15.60 1.47
C ALA A 51 -1.19 -14.78 1.14
N MET A 52 -1.89 -15.16 0.06
CA MET A 52 -3.12 -14.52 -0.35
C MET A 52 -4.33 -15.16 0.34
N PRO A 53 -5.32 -14.38 0.84
CA PRO A 53 -5.36 -12.91 0.85
C PRO A 53 -4.41 -12.30 1.91
N PRO A 54 -3.77 -11.16 1.60
CA PRO A 54 -2.80 -10.52 2.49
C PRO A 54 -3.49 -9.92 3.72
N HIS A 55 -2.74 -9.78 4.81
CA HIS A 55 -3.24 -9.14 6.03
C HIS A 55 -3.63 -7.67 5.75
N PRO A 56 -4.69 -7.13 6.38
CA PRO A 56 -5.14 -5.74 6.15
C PRO A 56 -4.06 -4.68 6.38
N GLU A 57 -3.08 -4.94 7.24
CA GLU A 57 -1.92 -4.06 7.42
C GLU A 57 -0.97 -4.05 6.22
N ALA A 58 -0.74 -5.19 5.58
CA ALA A 58 0.01 -5.26 4.33
C ALA A 58 -0.76 -4.55 3.20
N VAL A 59 -2.09 -4.69 3.17
CA VAL A 59 -2.96 -3.94 2.24
C VAL A 59 -2.82 -2.43 2.45
N ALA A 60 -2.80 -1.96 3.70
CA ALA A 60 -2.62 -0.54 4.01
C ALA A 60 -1.24 0.00 3.56
N GLN A 61 -0.20 -0.81 3.63
CA GLN A 61 1.15 -0.45 3.14
C GLN A 61 1.24 -0.38 1.61
N CYS A 62 0.50 -1.24 0.90
CA CYS A 62 0.46 -1.25 -0.57
C CYS A 62 -0.50 -0.20 -1.16
N ARG A 63 -1.48 0.28 -0.38
CA ARG A 63 -2.46 1.29 -0.79
C ARG A 63 -1.85 2.55 -1.45
N PRO A 64 -0.85 3.24 -0.87
CA PRO A 64 -0.28 4.43 -1.52
C PRO A 64 0.39 4.10 -2.86
N ALA A 65 0.97 2.91 -3.03
CA ALA A 65 1.53 2.47 -4.30
C ALA A 65 0.44 2.24 -5.34
N ALA A 66 -0.65 1.56 -4.97
CA ALA A 66 -1.81 1.37 -5.84
C ALA A 66 -2.46 2.70 -6.25
N ALA A 67 -2.59 3.67 -5.34
CA ALA A 67 -3.13 5.01 -5.64
C ALA A 67 -2.30 5.75 -6.70
N LYS A 68 -0.97 5.73 -6.56
CA LYS A 68 -0.04 6.36 -7.51
C LYS A 68 -0.11 5.70 -8.90
N LEU A 69 -0.29 4.38 -8.97
CA LEU A 69 -0.47 3.66 -10.24
C LEU A 69 -1.80 4.01 -10.92
N VAL A 70 -2.89 4.07 -10.17
CA VAL A 70 -4.20 4.52 -10.67
C VAL A 70 -4.09 5.95 -11.21
N ALA A 71 -3.47 6.85 -10.46
CA ALA A 71 -3.27 8.24 -10.90
C ALA A 71 -2.49 8.32 -12.22
N ALA A 72 -1.44 7.51 -12.41
CA ALA A 72 -0.70 7.48 -13.67
C ALA A 72 -1.50 6.87 -14.84
N MET A 73 -2.30 5.84 -14.58
CA MET A 73 -3.18 5.24 -15.60
C MET A 73 -4.35 6.14 -15.97
N LEU A 74 -4.72 7.09 -15.13
CA LEU A 74 -5.77 8.07 -15.41
C LEU A 74 -5.26 9.25 -16.25
N TYR A 75 -3.96 9.58 -16.17
CA TYR A 75 -3.33 10.66 -16.95
C TYR A 75 -2.53 10.13 -18.16
N VAL A 76 -3.11 9.24 -18.96
CA VAL A 76 -2.40 8.60 -20.09
C VAL A 76 -1.94 9.61 -21.15
N GLN A 77 -2.74 10.65 -21.39
CA GLN A 77 -2.52 11.60 -22.50
C GLN A 77 -1.43 12.64 -22.20
N ALA A 78 -1.36 13.12 -20.96
CA ALA A 78 -0.39 14.15 -20.53
C ALA A 78 -0.10 14.05 -19.03
N PRO A 79 0.67 13.04 -18.59
CA PRO A 79 0.97 12.89 -17.17
C PRO A 79 1.98 13.96 -16.74
N PRO A 80 1.69 14.76 -15.70
CA PRO A 80 2.68 15.65 -15.12
C PRO A 80 3.85 14.82 -14.59
N GLU A 81 5.07 15.38 -14.67
CA GLU A 81 6.31 14.68 -14.27
C GLU A 81 6.26 14.15 -12.82
N ALA A 82 5.52 14.84 -11.95
CA ALA A 82 5.31 14.39 -10.57
C ALA A 82 4.53 13.05 -10.48
N ILE A 83 3.55 12.83 -11.36
CA ILE A 83 2.76 11.59 -11.40
C ILE A 83 3.57 10.45 -12.02
N THR A 84 4.35 10.72 -13.07
CA THR A 84 5.22 9.71 -13.67
C THR A 84 6.33 9.27 -12.72
N ALA A 85 6.99 10.22 -12.03
CA ALA A 85 7.95 9.93 -10.98
C ALA A 85 7.33 9.13 -9.84
N GLY A 86 6.13 9.52 -9.38
CA GLY A 86 5.38 8.81 -8.35
C GLY A 86 5.05 7.37 -8.75
N ALA A 87 4.63 7.12 -9.99
CA ALA A 87 4.35 5.77 -10.48
C ALA A 87 5.61 4.90 -10.58
N GLN A 88 6.74 5.47 -10.99
CA GLN A 88 8.02 4.76 -10.98
C GLN A 88 8.46 4.39 -9.56
N GLU A 89 8.29 5.28 -8.59
CA GLU A 89 8.53 4.97 -7.17
C GLU A 89 7.61 3.86 -6.67
N ALA A 90 6.34 3.89 -7.03
CA ALA A 90 5.37 2.87 -6.66
C ALA A 90 5.75 1.49 -7.23
N ARG A 91 6.17 1.43 -8.50
CA ARG A 91 6.69 0.19 -9.10
C ARG A 91 7.96 -0.30 -8.41
N LYS A 92 8.93 0.58 -8.15
CA LYS A 92 10.14 0.22 -7.40
C LYS A 92 9.82 -0.30 -5.99
N PHE A 93 8.83 0.29 -5.32
CA PHE A 93 8.36 -0.21 -4.03
C PHE A 93 7.79 -1.63 -4.15
N LEU A 94 6.91 -1.88 -5.12
CA LEU A 94 6.33 -3.21 -5.36
C LEU A 94 7.39 -4.25 -5.77
N GLU A 95 8.41 -3.85 -6.55
CA GLU A 95 9.57 -4.68 -6.87
C GLU A 95 10.42 -4.99 -5.63
N ASN A 96 10.62 -4.02 -4.76
CA ASN A 96 11.34 -4.21 -3.50
C ASN A 96 10.57 -5.13 -2.53
N VAL A 97 9.24 -5.06 -2.53
CA VAL A 97 8.36 -6.00 -1.82
C VAL A 97 8.52 -7.41 -2.40
N ALA A 98 8.41 -7.55 -3.72
CA ALA A 98 8.54 -8.83 -4.43
C ALA A 98 9.91 -9.49 -4.26
N THR A 99 10.98 -8.70 -4.11
CA THR A 99 12.34 -9.18 -3.87
C THR A 99 12.66 -9.36 -2.38
N GLY A 100 11.72 -9.06 -1.48
CA GLY A 100 11.89 -9.19 -0.04
C GLY A 100 12.78 -8.12 0.62
N LYS A 101 13.19 -7.09 -0.13
CA LYS A 101 13.94 -5.93 0.40
C LYS A 101 13.08 -5.06 1.32
N VAL A 102 11.80 -4.94 0.99
CA VAL A 102 10.78 -4.37 1.87
C VAL A 102 9.97 -5.53 2.43
N GLN A 103 9.89 -5.63 3.75
CA GLN A 103 9.04 -6.61 4.41
C GLN A 103 7.66 -6.01 4.65
N LEU A 104 6.65 -6.56 3.97
CA LEU A 104 5.27 -6.28 4.32
C LEU A 104 4.93 -6.90 5.68
N TYR A 105 3.94 -6.33 6.35
CA TYR A 105 3.43 -6.93 7.58
C TYR A 105 2.94 -8.36 7.31
N VAL A 106 3.62 -9.32 7.92
CA VAL A 106 3.16 -10.70 8.04
C VAL A 106 2.62 -10.83 9.45
N ALA A 107 1.39 -11.34 9.59
CA ALA A 107 0.80 -11.57 10.90
C ALA A 107 1.82 -12.35 11.77
N PRO A 108 2.02 -11.95 13.04
CA PRO A 108 2.93 -12.69 13.91
C PRO A 108 2.48 -14.15 13.93
N PRO A 109 3.41 -15.12 13.92
CA PRO A 109 3.03 -16.51 14.06
C PRO A 109 2.20 -16.61 15.34
N SER A 110 0.93 -16.95 15.19
CA SER A 110 0.08 -17.28 16.33
C SER A 110 0.73 -18.47 16.99
N CYS A 111 1.34 -18.27 18.16
CA CYS A 111 1.77 -19.41 18.95
C CYS A 111 0.51 -20.26 19.20
N PRO A 112 0.52 -21.57 18.87
CA PRO A 112 -0.61 -22.41 19.16
C PRO A 112 -0.89 -22.33 20.67
N PRO A 113 -2.16 -22.33 21.11
CA PRO A 113 -2.50 -22.29 22.54
C PRO A 113 -1.94 -23.47 23.34
N GLU A 114 -1.36 -24.47 22.69
CA GLU A 114 -0.67 -25.60 23.32
C GLU A 114 0.85 -25.55 23.12
N GLY A 115 1.55 -24.90 24.07
CA GLY A 115 2.85 -25.37 24.57
C GLY A 115 4.07 -25.41 23.66
N GLY A 116 4.04 -24.84 22.45
CA GLY A 116 5.20 -24.80 21.55
C GLY A 116 6.13 -23.59 21.79
N PRO A 117 7.47 -23.73 21.62
CA PRO A 117 8.38 -22.60 21.76
C PRO A 117 8.13 -21.56 20.66
N CYS A 118 7.73 -20.35 21.06
CA CYS A 118 7.62 -19.20 20.18
C CYS A 118 9.02 -18.86 19.61
N MET A 119 9.20 -19.01 18.29
CA MET A 119 10.43 -18.57 17.62
C MET A 119 10.48 -17.03 17.61
N PRO A 120 11.57 -16.39 18.09
CA PRO A 120 11.66 -14.94 18.06
C PRO A 120 11.81 -14.44 16.62
N ALA A 121 10.83 -13.66 16.15
CA ALA A 121 10.97 -12.82 14.98
C ALA A 121 12.07 -11.78 15.26
N PHE A 122 13.23 -11.93 14.62
CA PHE A 122 14.30 -10.93 14.67
C PHE A 122 13.78 -9.60 14.14
N ARG A 123 13.51 -8.66 15.05
CA ARG A 123 13.19 -7.26 14.73
C ARG A 123 14.49 -6.51 14.46
N PHE A 124 14.76 -6.14 13.21
CA PHE A 124 15.61 -4.98 12.95
C PHE A 124 14.77 -3.72 13.15
N ALA A 125 14.79 -3.18 14.36
CA ALA A 125 14.32 -1.83 14.62
C ALA A 125 15.32 -0.85 14.01
N PHE A 126 15.01 -0.26 12.85
CA PHE A 126 15.65 0.98 12.43
C PHE A 126 15.21 2.08 13.39
N SER A 127 15.99 2.23 14.47
CA SER A 127 15.91 3.33 15.42
C SER A 127 16.42 4.60 14.74
N SER A 128 15.56 5.30 14.02
CA SER A 128 15.81 6.68 13.59
C SER A 128 14.51 7.48 13.52
N ALA A 129 13.83 7.58 14.67
CA ALA A 129 12.88 8.66 14.92
C ALA A 129 13.45 9.50 16.09
N PRO A 130 13.72 10.80 15.90
CA PRO A 130 14.25 11.65 16.98
C PRO A 130 13.19 11.83 18.07
N ARG A 131 13.58 11.49 19.31
CA ARG A 131 12.82 11.71 20.56
C ARG A 131 12.64 13.21 20.86
N ILE A 132 11.72 13.91 20.20
CA ILE A 132 11.48 15.34 20.51
C ILE A 132 10.03 15.66 20.91
N LEU A 133 9.06 14.75 20.79
CA LEU A 133 7.64 15.11 21.04
C LEU A 133 6.93 14.29 22.12
N SER A 134 7.60 14.05 23.26
CA SER A 134 6.90 13.55 24.45
C SER A 134 7.29 14.35 25.68
N ASP A 135 6.75 15.57 25.73
CA ASP A 135 6.67 16.41 26.92
C ASP A 135 5.82 15.68 28.00
N PRO A 136 6.26 15.61 29.28
CA PRO A 136 5.54 14.87 30.32
C PRO A 136 4.55 15.75 31.10
N PRO A 137 3.28 15.36 31.29
CA PRO A 137 2.46 15.99 32.32
C PRO A 137 2.67 15.31 33.68
N ARG A 138 3.50 15.97 34.48
CA ARG A 138 3.36 16.27 35.92
C ARG A 138 2.61 15.27 36.83
N ARG A 139 3.37 14.79 37.83
CA ARG A 139 2.91 14.29 39.14
C ARG A 139 1.80 15.15 39.78
N ARG A 140 0.74 14.47 40.22
CA ARG A 140 -0.01 14.62 41.49
C ARG A 140 -0.48 13.20 41.81
N VAL A 141 -0.33 12.61 42.99
CA VAL A 141 -0.47 13.06 44.39
C VAL A 141 0.61 12.41 45.24
#